data_AF-A0A3R7IH71-F1
#
_entry.id   AF-A0A3R7IH71-F1
#
_cell.length_a   1.000
_cell.length_b   1.000
_cell.length_c   1.000
_cell.angle_alpha   90.00
_cell.angle_beta   90.00
_cell.angle_gamma   90.00
#
_symmetry.space_group_name_H-M   'P 1'
#
loop_
_entity.id
_entity.type
_entity.pdbx_description
1 polymer ?
#
loop_
_entity_poly.entity_id
_entity_poly.type
_entity_poly.pdbx_seq_one_letter_code
_entity_poly.pdbx_strand_id
1 'polypeptide(L)'
;MSLADLPTEILVQVFASLDSLRDAVNLSKTCSRFDLLLNDTWNMATIFDAIADNIVLPETPDAAWLETHFGRDCLWKPLRSQISPGFSHAQTLEFLTTIGFPDCSMGVHGIDLQHFRKNIEQDTDDEQVHMYTRPVVGMGYTSGVSTWEECYILGFVGDQRVIVSYKSGLVGSYNPSARGIYHDMLEATCIMSFLVILGTVMSSRNAIKELMQRSSDPLKLAMGVWCLEKIYLKMKQYDLIDTYSHLWWDILFDGVGYTDYFKGPQPSQALPGDYLKDTELVLEAYLLGLPNEVLLHIFGSAESLRDVVNLARTCTRLDHLYRDETNLKIILDSIAANIVMPKNPDSTWLKTHFRVENLQTPDDSVLAAIEHVETRIFLSTVGFPDCSTRTGGLSSQRMSTVGIDGSTLNDPDIRDEDPPPLAGNYFLFDSASEFGMLFGTVKGDVIFCLFQGPGGTPCTDKHLSLGSAATSVSSFLVLLGTFLKFRRQVYEVMDLWTLSEVLPRLPIYEAFLRRVYERMREYGNLPERYDSFWHDICGNFSLCSPSFKKLVMRISGRD
;
A
#
# COMPACT_ATOMS: atom_id res chain seq x y z
N MET A 1 33.00 13.98 -7.88
CA MET A 1 31.94 13.90 -6.87
C MET A 1 31.64 12.43 -6.70
N SER A 2 31.87 11.88 -5.50
CA SER A 2 31.61 10.47 -5.23
C SER A 2 30.12 10.25 -4.95
N LEU A 3 29.61 9.04 -5.17
CA LEU A 3 28.22 8.70 -4.85
C LEU A 3 27.90 9.00 -3.38
N ALA A 4 28.88 8.81 -2.49
CA ALA A 4 28.76 9.06 -1.06
C ALA A 4 28.65 10.56 -0.69
N ASP A 5 28.88 11.50 -1.63
CA ASP A 5 28.77 12.94 -1.39
C ASP A 5 27.34 13.47 -1.65
N LEU A 6 26.43 12.64 -2.17
CA LEU A 6 25.07 13.04 -2.51
C LEU A 6 24.20 13.30 -1.26
N PRO A 7 23.11 14.09 -1.36
CA PRO A 7 22.12 14.23 -0.28
C PRO A 7 21.48 12.89 0.09
N THR A 8 21.06 12.75 1.35
CA THR A 8 20.47 11.50 1.87
C THR A 8 19.24 11.09 1.08
N GLU A 9 18.42 12.04 0.64
CA GLU A 9 17.23 11.81 -0.16
C GLU A 9 17.57 11.14 -1.49
N ILE A 10 18.65 11.57 -2.14
CA ILE A 10 19.13 11.00 -3.40
C ILE A 10 19.70 9.60 -3.14
N LEU A 11 20.39 9.39 -2.02
CA LEU A 11 20.93 8.08 -1.66
C LEU A 11 19.81 7.07 -1.36
N VAL A 12 18.75 7.49 -0.66
CA VAL A 12 17.55 6.66 -0.45
C VAL A 12 16.92 6.29 -1.78
N GLN A 13 16.81 7.23 -2.73
CA GLN A 13 16.29 6.94 -4.07
C GLN A 13 17.19 5.96 -4.85
N VAL A 14 18.51 6.05 -4.73
CA VAL A 14 19.44 5.08 -5.33
C VAL A 14 19.18 3.69 -4.78
N PHE A 15 19.09 3.55 -3.46
CA PHE A 15 18.74 2.27 -2.83
C PHE A 15 17.35 1.77 -3.23
N ALA A 16 16.36 2.65 -3.22
CA ALA A 16 14.98 2.37 -3.60
C ALA A 16 14.81 2.06 -5.10
N SER A 17 15.80 2.35 -5.93
CA SER A 17 15.80 1.98 -7.37
C SER A 17 16.36 0.59 -7.64
N LEU A 18 16.92 -0.08 -6.63
CA LEU A 18 17.42 -1.45 -6.77
C LEU A 18 16.25 -2.42 -6.92
N ASP A 19 16.49 -3.52 -7.61
CA ASP A 19 15.55 -4.62 -7.84
C ASP A 19 15.88 -5.85 -6.98
N SER A 20 16.84 -5.74 -6.07
CA SER A 20 17.35 -6.84 -5.26
C SER A 20 17.80 -6.38 -3.87
N LEU A 21 17.29 -7.05 -2.83
CA LEU A 21 17.74 -6.84 -1.45
C LEU A 21 19.21 -7.21 -1.27
N ARG A 22 19.70 -8.20 -2.02
CA ARG A 22 21.11 -8.59 -2.00
C ARG A 22 22.00 -7.43 -2.42
N ASP A 23 21.60 -6.70 -3.45
CA ASP A 23 22.38 -5.56 -3.95
C ASP A 23 22.31 -4.37 -3.00
N ALA A 24 21.17 -4.14 -2.34
CA ALA A 24 21.10 -3.16 -1.27
C ALA A 24 22.04 -3.49 -0.11
N VAL A 25 22.08 -4.76 0.32
CA VAL A 25 23.00 -5.22 1.36
C VAL A 25 24.47 -5.13 0.92
N ASN A 26 24.77 -5.43 -0.34
CA ASN A 26 26.13 -5.29 -0.87
C ASN A 26 26.55 -3.83 -0.99
N LEU A 27 25.65 -2.96 -1.45
CA LEU A 27 25.88 -1.53 -1.55
C LEU A 27 26.12 -0.93 -0.15
N SER A 28 25.36 -1.34 0.86
CA SER A 28 25.53 -0.85 2.24
C SER A 28 26.93 -1.16 2.80
N LYS A 29 27.54 -2.28 2.41
CA LYS A 29 28.91 -2.65 2.81
C LYS A 29 30.00 -1.76 2.21
N THR A 30 29.70 -1.01 1.14
CA THR A 30 30.74 -0.25 0.42
C THR A 30 31.20 0.99 1.18
N CYS A 31 30.36 1.59 2.03
CA CYS A 31 30.77 2.70 2.91
C CYS A 31 29.86 2.86 4.14
N SER A 32 30.40 3.45 5.20
CA SER A 32 29.67 3.66 6.47
C SER A 32 28.42 4.51 6.32
N ARG A 33 28.40 5.46 5.38
CA ARG A 33 27.21 6.29 5.13
C ARG A 33 26.05 5.47 4.58
N PHE A 34 26.32 4.52 3.69
CA PHE A 34 25.30 3.64 3.13
C PHE A 34 24.83 2.60 4.15
N ASP A 35 25.74 2.08 4.97
CA ASP A 35 25.36 1.22 6.11
C ASP A 35 24.46 1.96 7.09
N LEU A 36 24.79 3.20 7.48
CA LEU A 36 23.94 4.02 8.35
C LEU A 36 22.57 4.31 7.73
N LEU A 37 22.52 4.54 6.41
CA LEU A 37 21.28 4.82 5.70
C LEU A 37 20.37 3.59 5.66
N LEU A 38 20.93 2.41 5.33
CA LEU A 38 20.16 1.16 5.35
C LEU A 38 19.81 0.71 6.77
N ASN A 39 20.60 1.08 7.77
CA ASN A 39 20.33 0.81 9.18
C ASN A 39 19.43 1.84 9.86
N ASP A 40 19.11 2.96 9.21
CA ASP A 40 18.07 3.86 9.69
C ASP A 40 16.71 3.25 9.40
N THR A 41 15.87 3.16 10.43
CA THR A 41 14.61 2.43 10.35
C THR A 41 13.64 3.02 9.32
N TRP A 42 13.55 4.35 9.23
CA TRP A 42 12.65 4.99 8.28
C TRP A 42 13.11 4.75 6.83
N ASN A 43 14.39 4.98 6.58
CA ASN A 43 14.98 4.72 5.26
C ASN A 43 14.90 3.24 4.90
N MET A 44 15.13 2.32 5.85
CA MET A 44 15.00 0.88 5.64
C MET A 44 13.60 0.51 5.15
N ALA A 45 12.54 1.02 5.80
CA ALA A 45 11.17 0.79 5.34
C ALA A 45 10.95 1.28 3.92
N THR A 46 11.30 2.53 3.61
CA THR A 46 11.14 3.09 2.26
C THR A 46 11.91 2.29 1.21
N ILE A 47 13.14 1.88 1.53
CA ILE A 47 14.00 1.12 0.62
C ILE A 47 13.44 -0.29 0.40
N PHE A 48 13.05 -0.98 1.46
CA PHE A 48 12.51 -2.33 1.38
C PHE A 48 11.18 -2.38 0.63
N ASP A 49 10.32 -1.39 0.89
CA ASP A 49 9.05 -1.23 0.20
C ASP A 49 9.27 -1.12 -1.32
N ALA A 50 10.14 -0.18 -1.72
CA ALA A 50 10.44 0.07 -3.11
C ALA A 50 11.16 -1.11 -3.78
N ILE A 51 12.12 -1.75 -3.12
CA ILE A 51 12.79 -2.94 -3.66
C ILE A 51 11.80 -4.09 -3.86
N ALA A 52 10.90 -4.34 -2.90
CA ALA A 52 9.89 -5.38 -3.04
C ALA A 52 8.99 -5.10 -4.27
N ASP A 53 8.62 -3.85 -4.49
CA ASP A 53 7.85 -3.41 -5.65
C ASP A 53 8.67 -3.48 -6.97
N ASN A 54 9.99 -3.30 -6.91
CA ASN A 54 10.88 -3.34 -8.08
C ASN A 54 11.37 -4.73 -8.48
N ILE A 55 11.34 -5.75 -7.59
CA ILE A 55 11.83 -7.10 -7.91
C ILE A 55 11.21 -7.60 -9.21
N VAL A 56 12.03 -7.86 -10.23
CA VAL A 56 11.56 -8.42 -11.50
C VAL A 56 11.75 -9.94 -11.46
N LEU A 57 10.65 -10.67 -11.66
CA LEU A 57 10.66 -12.12 -11.78
C LEU A 57 10.62 -12.46 -13.27
N PRO A 58 11.73 -12.93 -13.87
CA PRO A 58 11.79 -13.16 -15.31
C PRO A 58 11.00 -14.41 -15.68
N GLU A 59 10.11 -14.31 -16.68
CA GLU A 59 9.31 -15.44 -17.19
C GLU A 59 10.17 -16.64 -17.59
N THR A 60 11.37 -16.38 -18.11
CA THR A 60 12.39 -17.41 -18.37
C THR A 60 13.74 -16.91 -17.88
N PRO A 61 14.34 -17.53 -16.85
CA PRO A 61 15.64 -17.11 -16.35
C PRO A 61 16.73 -17.52 -17.36
N ASP A 62 17.66 -16.61 -17.67
CA ASP A 62 18.83 -16.93 -18.47
C ASP A 62 19.96 -17.53 -17.60
N ALA A 63 21.03 -17.97 -18.25
CA ALA A 63 22.18 -18.56 -17.56
C ALA A 63 22.83 -17.58 -16.57
N ALA A 64 22.93 -16.29 -16.94
CA ALA A 64 23.57 -15.29 -16.09
C ALA A 64 22.75 -15.02 -14.83
N TRP A 65 21.42 -14.99 -14.94
CA TRP A 65 20.50 -14.86 -13.81
C TRP A 65 20.65 -16.07 -12.87
N LEU A 66 20.64 -17.30 -13.41
CA LEU A 66 20.79 -18.50 -12.59
C LEU A 66 22.14 -18.54 -11.87
N GLU A 67 23.23 -18.25 -12.56
CA GLU A 67 24.57 -18.24 -11.95
C GLU A 67 24.71 -17.16 -10.87
N THR A 68 24.04 -16.02 -11.04
CA THR A 68 23.99 -14.97 -10.01
C THR A 68 23.28 -15.49 -8.74
N HIS A 69 22.25 -16.31 -8.88
CA HIS A 69 21.43 -16.77 -7.75
C HIS A 69 21.98 -18.05 -7.08
N PHE A 70 22.46 -18.99 -7.88
CA PHE A 70 22.86 -20.35 -7.45
C PHE A 70 24.38 -20.58 -7.41
N GLY A 71 25.17 -19.68 -8.04
CA GLY A 71 26.63 -19.75 -8.08
C GLY A 71 27.18 -19.83 -9.50
N ARG A 72 28.39 -19.32 -9.70
CA ARG A 72 29.06 -19.37 -11.01
C ARG A 72 29.37 -20.80 -11.42
N ASP A 73 29.27 -21.08 -12.72
CA ASP A 73 29.61 -22.36 -13.34
C ASP A 73 28.83 -23.56 -12.75
N CYS A 74 27.66 -23.31 -12.15
CA CYS A 74 26.85 -24.36 -11.51
C CYS A 74 25.85 -25.03 -12.46
N LEU A 75 25.77 -24.60 -13.72
CA LEU A 75 24.74 -25.06 -14.64
C LEU A 75 25.14 -26.38 -15.33
N TRP A 76 24.34 -27.41 -15.10
CA TRP A 76 24.38 -28.65 -15.85
C TRP A 76 23.47 -28.55 -17.07
N LYS A 77 24.06 -28.75 -18.25
CA LYS A 77 23.40 -28.62 -19.55
C LYS A 77 23.52 -29.91 -20.36
N PRO A 78 22.56 -30.85 -20.23
CA PRO A 78 22.61 -32.11 -20.97
C PRO A 78 22.28 -31.91 -22.46
N LEU A 79 22.81 -32.81 -23.30
CA LEU A 79 22.32 -33.03 -24.67
C LEU A 79 20.96 -33.74 -24.63
N ARG A 80 20.12 -33.55 -25.64
CA ARG A 80 18.81 -34.23 -25.72
C ARG A 80 18.91 -35.75 -25.62
N SER A 81 19.98 -36.35 -26.15
CA SER A 81 20.25 -37.79 -26.09
C SER A 81 20.65 -38.30 -24.71
N GLN A 82 20.98 -37.41 -23.78
CA GLN A 82 21.32 -37.74 -22.38
C GLN A 82 20.11 -37.63 -21.45
N ILE A 83 18.99 -37.07 -21.94
CA ILE A 83 17.73 -37.00 -21.18
C ILE A 83 16.90 -38.23 -21.54
N SER A 84 16.28 -38.87 -20.54
CA SER A 84 15.42 -40.04 -20.76
C SER A 84 14.39 -39.79 -21.88
N PRO A 85 14.17 -40.76 -22.79
CA PRO A 85 13.15 -40.65 -23.84
C PRO A 85 11.74 -40.47 -23.28
N GLY A 86 11.50 -40.94 -22.05
CA GLY A 86 10.23 -40.78 -21.36
C GLY A 86 9.90 -39.33 -21.05
N PHE A 87 10.91 -38.49 -20.78
CA PHE A 87 10.72 -37.07 -20.51
C PHE A 87 10.27 -36.32 -21.78
N SER A 88 9.03 -35.81 -21.75
CA SER A 88 8.34 -35.30 -22.94
C SER A 88 7.87 -33.84 -22.82
N HIS A 89 7.96 -33.21 -21.65
CA HIS A 89 7.58 -31.81 -21.49
C HIS A 89 8.50 -30.88 -22.30
N ALA A 90 7.99 -30.32 -23.40
CA ALA A 90 8.79 -29.63 -24.41
C ALA A 90 9.56 -28.42 -23.85
N GLN A 91 8.91 -27.58 -23.04
CA GLN A 91 9.53 -26.36 -22.51
C GLN A 91 10.67 -26.69 -21.54
N THR A 92 10.52 -27.72 -20.71
CA THR A 92 11.60 -28.19 -19.84
C THR A 92 12.78 -28.72 -20.64
N LEU A 93 12.52 -29.51 -21.68
CA LEU A 93 13.57 -30.06 -22.53
C LEU A 93 14.36 -28.96 -23.25
N GLU A 94 13.66 -27.95 -23.78
CA GLU A 94 14.27 -26.77 -24.37
C GLU A 94 15.14 -26.04 -23.33
N PHE A 95 14.59 -25.75 -22.14
CA PHE A 95 15.32 -25.10 -21.06
C PHE A 95 16.61 -25.85 -20.67
N LEU A 96 16.53 -27.17 -20.45
CA LEU A 96 17.69 -27.98 -20.06
C LEU A 96 18.77 -28.03 -21.14
N THR A 97 18.38 -28.08 -22.41
CA THR A 97 19.33 -28.19 -23.53
C THR A 97 19.87 -26.85 -24.01
N THR A 98 19.26 -25.72 -23.62
CA THR A 98 19.66 -24.36 -24.04
C THR A 98 20.31 -23.56 -22.91
N ILE A 99 19.71 -23.56 -21.72
CA ILE A 99 20.16 -22.77 -20.56
C ILE A 99 20.85 -23.68 -19.54
N GLY A 100 20.23 -24.80 -19.18
CA GLY A 100 20.72 -25.75 -18.18
C GLY A 100 20.06 -25.58 -16.81
N PHE A 101 20.34 -26.52 -15.91
CA PHE A 101 19.77 -26.59 -14.56
C PHE A 101 20.87 -26.45 -13.50
N PRO A 102 20.66 -25.74 -12.39
CA PRO A 102 21.64 -25.64 -11.31
C PRO A 102 21.95 -27.00 -10.67
N ASP A 103 23.17 -27.51 -10.86
CA ASP A 103 23.72 -28.73 -10.27
C ASP A 103 24.57 -28.38 -9.04
N CYS A 104 23.91 -27.81 -8.03
CA CYS A 104 24.56 -27.31 -6.82
C CYS A 104 23.87 -27.77 -5.55
N SER A 105 24.67 -28.00 -4.51
CA SER A 105 24.19 -28.12 -3.14
C SER A 105 24.50 -26.81 -2.41
N MET A 106 23.44 -26.11 -2.02
CA MET A 106 23.53 -24.92 -1.19
C MET A 106 23.25 -25.38 0.23
N GLY A 107 24.28 -25.80 0.98
CA GLY A 107 24.18 -26.37 2.33
C GLY A 107 23.42 -25.53 3.39
N VAL A 108 22.88 -24.39 2.99
CA VAL A 108 21.99 -23.49 3.70
C VAL A 108 20.54 -23.98 3.45
N HIS A 109 19.89 -24.55 4.49
CA HIS A 109 18.51 -25.11 4.48
C HIS A 109 18.30 -26.40 3.72
N GLY A 110 19.34 -27.21 3.57
CA GLY A 110 19.22 -28.52 2.94
C GLY A 110 18.76 -28.43 1.48
N ILE A 111 19.05 -27.32 0.80
CA ILE A 111 18.77 -27.20 -0.62
C ILE A 111 19.84 -27.97 -1.38
N ASP A 112 19.43 -29.07 -2.00
CA ASP A 112 20.31 -29.91 -2.80
C ASP A 112 19.68 -30.22 -4.15
N LEU A 113 20.15 -29.53 -5.19
CA LEU A 113 19.68 -29.69 -6.57
C LEU A 113 20.51 -30.69 -7.38
N GLN A 114 21.55 -31.29 -6.79
CA GLN A 114 22.45 -32.23 -7.49
C GLN A 114 21.77 -33.56 -7.82
N HIS A 115 20.60 -33.81 -7.23
CA HIS A 115 19.85 -35.03 -7.45
C HIS A 115 19.23 -35.10 -8.84
N PHE A 116 18.83 -33.96 -9.43
CA PHE A 116 18.18 -33.98 -10.73
C PHE A 116 19.04 -34.62 -11.83
N ARG A 117 20.32 -34.24 -11.87
CA ARG A 117 21.29 -34.81 -12.81
C ARG A 117 21.44 -36.31 -12.60
N LYS A 118 21.63 -36.76 -11.35
CA LYS A 118 21.79 -38.18 -11.02
C LYS A 118 20.56 -38.99 -11.46
N ASN A 119 19.36 -38.46 -11.23
CA ASN A 119 18.11 -39.13 -11.60
C ASN A 119 17.92 -39.23 -13.11
N ILE A 120 18.38 -38.24 -13.88
CA ILE A 120 18.34 -38.29 -15.35
C ILE A 120 19.42 -39.23 -15.91
N GLU A 121 20.63 -39.22 -15.35
CA GLU A 121 21.76 -40.00 -15.86
C GLU A 121 21.67 -41.50 -15.49
N GLN A 122 21.10 -41.84 -14.33
CA GLN A 122 21.16 -43.21 -13.80
C GLN A 122 19.98 -44.08 -14.17
N ASP A 123 18.81 -43.52 -14.53
CA ASP A 123 17.58 -44.27 -14.90
C ASP A 123 17.32 -45.49 -13.98
N THR A 124 17.66 -45.37 -12.69
CA THR A 124 17.59 -46.47 -11.73
C THR A 124 16.18 -46.55 -11.15
N ASP A 125 15.50 -47.66 -11.41
CA ASP A 125 14.15 -48.04 -10.94
C ASP A 125 13.93 -47.97 -9.40
N ASP A 126 14.96 -47.75 -8.60
CA ASP A 126 14.92 -48.00 -7.14
C ASP A 126 14.13 -46.95 -6.32
N GLU A 127 13.76 -45.79 -6.88
CA GLU A 127 12.83 -44.85 -6.23
C GLU A 127 11.92 -44.13 -7.25
N GLN A 128 11.11 -44.87 -8.03
CA GLN A 128 10.08 -44.25 -8.85
C GLN A 128 9.09 -43.47 -7.96
N VAL A 129 9.14 -42.15 -8.05
CA VAL A 129 8.17 -41.26 -7.39
C VAL A 129 7.07 -40.94 -8.39
N HIS A 130 5.82 -41.09 -7.97
CA HIS A 130 4.66 -40.71 -8.77
C HIS A 130 4.00 -39.47 -8.16
N MET A 131 3.63 -38.50 -9.01
CA MET A 131 2.83 -37.34 -8.62
C MET A 131 1.38 -37.57 -9.03
N TYR A 132 0.46 -37.09 -8.20
CA TYR A 132 -0.96 -37.15 -8.50
C TYR A 132 -1.36 -35.88 -9.25
N THR A 133 -1.34 -35.91 -10.59
CA THR A 133 -1.81 -34.79 -11.38
C THR A 133 -3.33 -34.77 -11.40
N ARG A 134 -3.93 -33.88 -10.59
CA ARG A 134 -5.36 -33.52 -10.74
C ARG A 134 -5.45 -32.53 -11.90
N PRO A 135 -6.39 -32.71 -12.86
CA PRO A 135 -6.53 -31.75 -13.95
C PRO A 135 -6.81 -30.36 -13.39
N VAL A 136 -5.95 -29.39 -13.75
CA VAL A 136 -6.03 -27.97 -13.37
C VAL A 136 -7.16 -27.29 -14.15
N VAL A 137 -8.40 -27.75 -13.97
CA VAL A 137 -9.58 -27.13 -14.59
C VAL A 137 -10.63 -26.84 -13.54
N GLY A 138 -10.52 -25.63 -12.97
CA GLY A 138 -11.57 -24.95 -12.21
C GLY A 138 -11.94 -25.61 -10.88
N MET A 139 -11.83 -24.87 -9.78
CA MET A 139 -12.32 -25.24 -8.44
C MET A 139 -13.72 -25.88 -8.49
N GLY A 140 -13.76 -27.19 -8.59
CA GLY A 140 -14.98 -27.96 -8.78
C GLY A 140 -14.61 -29.42 -8.64
N TYR A 141 -14.91 -29.98 -7.46
CA TYR A 141 -14.76 -31.38 -7.12
C TYR A 141 -15.62 -32.25 -8.05
N THR A 142 -15.21 -32.39 -9.30
CA THR A 142 -15.80 -33.35 -10.23
C THR A 142 -14.83 -34.51 -10.35
N SER A 143 -15.40 -35.69 -10.19
CA SER A 143 -14.76 -37.01 -10.12
C SER A 143 -14.08 -37.40 -11.43
N GLY A 144 -13.09 -36.63 -11.87
CA GLY A 144 -12.21 -36.95 -12.98
C GLY A 144 -11.18 -38.01 -12.57
N VAL A 145 -11.03 -39.03 -13.42
CA VAL A 145 -10.07 -40.12 -13.25
C VAL A 145 -8.66 -39.53 -13.10
N SER A 146 -8.04 -39.76 -11.95
CA SER A 146 -6.67 -39.37 -11.67
C SER A 146 -5.67 -40.21 -12.46
N THR A 147 -4.76 -39.56 -13.18
CA THR A 147 -3.67 -40.25 -13.88
C THR A 147 -2.39 -40.06 -13.08
N TRP A 148 -1.71 -41.17 -12.80
CA TRP A 148 -0.38 -41.16 -12.18
C TRP A 148 0.64 -40.73 -13.24
N GLU A 149 1.42 -39.69 -12.94
CA GLU A 149 2.57 -39.30 -13.76
C GLU A 149 3.84 -39.67 -13.01
N GLU A 150 4.76 -40.37 -13.67
CA GLU A 150 6.10 -40.56 -13.12
C GLU A 150 6.76 -39.19 -12.98
N CYS A 151 7.61 -39.06 -11.98
CA CYS A 151 8.26 -37.81 -11.66
C CYS A 151 9.74 -38.01 -11.42
N TYR A 152 10.49 -36.97 -11.72
CA TYR A 152 11.91 -36.89 -11.41
C TYR A 152 12.08 -36.03 -10.17
N ILE A 153 12.92 -36.48 -9.23
CA ILE A 153 13.30 -35.63 -8.10
C ILE A 153 14.25 -34.56 -8.63
N LEU A 154 13.86 -33.30 -8.51
CA LEU A 154 14.70 -32.14 -8.77
C LEU A 154 15.78 -32.01 -7.69
N GLY A 155 15.38 -32.24 -6.45
CA GLY A 155 16.26 -32.01 -5.32
C GLY A 155 15.54 -32.10 -3.98
N PHE A 156 16.25 -31.63 -2.97
CA PHE A 156 15.75 -31.49 -1.62
C PHE A 156 15.65 -30.01 -1.27
N VAL A 157 14.65 -29.66 -0.46
CA VAL A 157 14.58 -28.38 0.24
C VAL A 157 14.18 -28.69 1.68
N GLY A 158 15.12 -28.56 2.60
CA GLY A 158 15.00 -29.10 3.95
C GLY A 158 14.77 -30.61 3.91
N ASP A 159 13.70 -31.05 4.58
CA ASP A 159 13.29 -32.46 4.61
C ASP A 159 12.33 -32.83 3.47
N GLN A 160 11.98 -31.87 2.61
CA GLN A 160 11.05 -32.08 1.50
C GLN A 160 11.80 -32.47 0.22
N ARG A 161 11.23 -33.42 -0.52
CA ARG A 161 11.65 -33.77 -1.87
C ARG A 161 10.87 -32.93 -2.86
N VAL A 162 11.57 -32.22 -3.74
CA VAL A 162 10.95 -31.48 -4.84
C VAL A 162 11.00 -32.35 -6.08
N ILE A 163 9.86 -32.49 -6.75
CA ILE A 163 9.67 -33.36 -7.90
C ILE A 163 9.11 -32.59 -9.10
N VAL A 164 9.40 -33.09 -10.30
CA VAL A 164 8.84 -32.58 -11.55
C VAL A 164 8.17 -33.69 -12.35
N SER A 165 6.96 -33.44 -12.85
CA SER A 165 6.30 -34.33 -13.80
C SER A 165 7.01 -34.30 -15.16
N TYR A 166 7.31 -35.48 -15.69
CA TYR A 166 7.98 -35.59 -16.99
C TYR A 166 7.09 -35.21 -18.18
N LYS A 167 5.76 -35.27 -18.02
CA LYS A 167 4.79 -34.93 -19.07
C LYS A 167 4.33 -33.50 -18.98
N SER A 168 3.86 -33.10 -17.81
CA SER A 168 3.22 -31.80 -17.59
C SER A 168 4.22 -30.72 -17.18
N GLY A 169 5.43 -31.09 -16.73
CA GLY A 169 6.44 -30.13 -16.28
C GLY A 169 6.14 -29.49 -14.92
N LEU A 170 4.99 -29.80 -14.32
CA LEU A 170 4.56 -29.27 -13.03
C LEU A 170 5.55 -29.69 -11.94
N VAL A 171 5.82 -28.75 -11.03
CA VAL A 171 6.73 -28.95 -9.90
C VAL A 171 5.91 -29.02 -8.63
N GLY A 172 6.16 -30.06 -7.84
CA GLY A 172 5.53 -30.27 -6.53
C GLY A 172 6.55 -30.60 -5.46
N SER A 173 6.12 -30.55 -4.21
CA SER A 173 6.89 -31.03 -3.07
C SER A 173 6.18 -32.18 -2.37
N TYR A 174 6.94 -33.09 -1.76
CA TYR A 174 6.39 -34.09 -0.86
C TYR A 174 7.36 -34.44 0.28
N ASN A 175 6.81 -34.70 1.47
CA ASN A 175 7.58 -35.12 2.64
C ASN A 175 7.41 -36.63 2.86
N PRO A 176 8.47 -37.46 2.67
CA PRO A 176 8.38 -38.92 2.83
C PRO A 176 8.12 -39.36 4.29
N SER A 177 8.37 -38.48 5.26
CA SER A 177 8.21 -38.76 6.70
C SER A 177 6.76 -38.67 7.18
N ALA A 178 5.91 -37.95 6.45
CA ALA A 178 4.49 -37.86 6.76
C ALA A 178 3.83 -39.20 6.39
N ARG A 179 3.42 -40.00 7.39
CA ARG A 179 2.79 -41.34 7.21
C ARG A 179 1.38 -41.32 6.59
N GLY A 180 1.05 -40.29 5.83
CA GLY A 180 -0.20 -40.17 5.09
C GLY A 180 0.10 -39.56 3.73
N ILE A 181 -0.62 -40.02 2.72
CA ILE A 181 -0.63 -39.46 1.36
C ILE A 181 -1.19 -38.03 1.46
N TYR A 182 -0.39 -37.08 1.91
CA TYR A 182 -0.72 -35.66 1.83
C TYR A 182 -0.22 -35.18 0.47
N HIS A 183 -1.20 -35.04 -0.40
CA HIS A 183 -1.12 -34.70 -1.80
C HIS A 183 -0.45 -33.35 -2.07
N ASP A 184 0.53 -33.39 -2.98
CA ASP A 184 0.68 -32.51 -4.15
C ASP A 184 0.35 -31.03 -3.94
N MET A 185 1.22 -30.32 -3.23
CA MET A 185 1.21 -28.87 -3.32
C MET A 185 1.94 -28.47 -4.60
N LEU A 186 1.20 -27.84 -5.50
CA LEU A 186 1.78 -27.25 -6.71
C LEU A 186 2.70 -26.11 -6.26
N GLU A 187 4.00 -26.32 -6.41
CA GLU A 187 5.01 -25.34 -6.03
C GLU A 187 5.31 -24.37 -7.17
N ALA A 188 5.22 -24.86 -8.40
CA ALA A 188 5.37 -24.07 -9.61
C ALA A 188 4.76 -24.80 -10.82
N THR A 189 4.33 -24.03 -11.81
CA THR A 189 3.81 -24.57 -13.08
C THR A 189 4.89 -25.17 -13.95
N CYS A 190 6.16 -24.80 -13.76
CA CYS A 190 7.29 -25.38 -14.47
C CYS A 190 8.62 -25.22 -13.70
N ILE A 191 9.67 -25.90 -14.16
CA ILE A 191 11.03 -25.81 -13.59
C ILE A 191 11.57 -24.37 -13.63
N MET A 192 11.30 -23.62 -14.70
CA MET A 192 11.79 -22.24 -14.82
C MET A 192 11.21 -21.37 -13.71
N SER A 193 9.89 -21.40 -13.54
CA SER A 193 9.22 -20.67 -12.46
C SER A 193 9.70 -21.11 -11.08
N PHE A 194 9.86 -22.43 -10.86
CA PHE A 194 10.42 -22.95 -9.61
C PHE A 194 11.81 -22.35 -9.30
N LEU A 195 12.71 -22.32 -10.28
CA LEU A 195 14.07 -21.78 -10.09
C LEU A 195 14.06 -20.27 -9.87
N VAL A 196 13.17 -19.53 -10.54
CA VAL A 196 12.99 -18.09 -10.32
C VAL A 196 12.54 -17.82 -8.89
N ILE A 197 11.48 -18.50 -8.45
CA ILE A 197 10.93 -18.37 -7.11
C ILE A 197 11.99 -18.75 -6.05
N LEU A 198 12.64 -19.90 -6.21
CA LEU A 198 13.69 -20.36 -5.29
C LEU A 198 14.87 -19.39 -5.21
N GLY A 199 15.35 -18.89 -6.35
CA GLY A 199 16.44 -17.92 -6.40
C GLY A 199 16.09 -16.61 -5.69
N THR A 200 14.89 -16.08 -5.94
CA THR A 200 14.38 -14.87 -5.29
C THR A 200 14.25 -15.05 -3.78
N VAL A 201 13.61 -16.13 -3.33
CA VAL A 201 13.43 -16.45 -1.91
C VAL A 201 14.78 -16.49 -1.20
N MET A 202 15.73 -17.25 -1.76
CA MET A 202 17.05 -17.41 -1.16
C MET A 202 17.82 -16.10 -1.08
N SER A 203 17.77 -15.29 -2.13
CA SER A 203 18.47 -14.01 -2.17
C SER A 203 17.90 -13.01 -1.18
N SER A 204 16.58 -12.88 -1.16
CA SER A 204 15.85 -11.95 -0.29
C SER A 204 16.01 -12.32 1.17
N ARG A 205 15.81 -13.60 1.50
CA ARG A 205 16.01 -14.08 2.86
C ARG A 205 17.43 -13.89 3.34
N ASN A 206 18.44 -14.29 2.56
CA ASN A 206 19.83 -14.17 2.99
C ASN A 206 20.20 -12.71 3.24
N ALA A 207 19.71 -11.79 2.39
CA ALA A 207 19.87 -10.36 2.59
C ALA A 207 19.22 -9.88 3.90
N ILE A 208 17.95 -10.25 4.18
CA ILE A 208 17.28 -9.88 5.43
C ILE A 208 17.97 -10.49 6.64
N LYS A 209 18.31 -11.78 6.61
CA LYS A 209 19.01 -12.47 7.70
C LYS A 209 20.34 -11.78 8.01
N GLU A 210 21.09 -11.38 6.99
CA GLU A 210 22.34 -10.65 7.18
C GLU A 210 22.09 -9.29 7.85
N LEU A 211 21.06 -8.55 7.42
CA LEU A 211 20.68 -7.28 8.06
C LEU A 211 20.23 -7.47 9.51
N MET A 212 19.48 -8.52 9.80
CA MET A 212 19.02 -8.85 11.15
C MET A 212 20.18 -9.25 12.07
N GLN A 213 21.19 -9.93 11.55
CA GLN A 213 22.39 -10.24 12.34
C GLN A 213 23.15 -8.99 12.78
N ARG A 214 22.97 -7.85 12.08
CA ARG A 214 23.61 -6.57 12.44
C ARG A 214 22.81 -5.77 13.47
N SER A 215 21.55 -6.11 13.74
CA SER A 215 20.67 -5.30 14.57
C SER A 215 19.74 -6.15 15.42
N SER A 216 19.75 -5.92 16.74
CA SER A 216 18.78 -6.51 17.67
C SER A 216 17.48 -5.71 17.81
N ASP A 217 17.27 -4.69 16.96
CA ASP A 217 16.08 -3.84 16.95
C ASP A 217 14.84 -4.61 16.45
N PRO A 218 13.81 -4.82 17.31
CA PRO A 218 12.57 -5.49 16.92
C PRO A 218 11.83 -4.82 15.75
N LEU A 219 11.98 -3.50 15.58
CA LEU A 219 11.31 -2.77 14.51
C LEU A 219 11.93 -3.08 13.15
N LYS A 220 13.25 -3.25 13.08
CA LYS A 220 13.93 -3.70 11.86
C LYS A 220 13.61 -5.14 11.52
N LEU A 221 13.43 -5.99 12.54
CA LEU A 221 12.92 -7.34 12.36
C LEU A 221 11.53 -7.33 11.73
N ALA A 222 10.64 -6.47 12.23
CA ALA A 222 9.31 -6.32 11.69
C ALA A 222 9.34 -5.85 10.22
N MET A 223 10.18 -4.87 9.89
CA MET A 223 10.37 -4.40 8.51
C MET A 223 10.93 -5.48 7.58
N GLY A 224 11.90 -6.27 8.06
CA GLY A 224 12.44 -7.40 7.31
C GLY A 224 11.37 -8.45 7.00
N VAL A 225 10.55 -8.80 7.99
CA VAL A 225 9.43 -9.74 7.83
C VAL A 225 8.41 -9.21 6.83
N TRP A 226 8.02 -7.93 6.97
CA TRP A 226 7.08 -7.29 6.05
C TRP A 226 7.59 -7.25 4.61
N CYS A 227 8.89 -6.99 4.41
CA CYS A 227 9.50 -7.04 3.08
C CYS A 227 9.43 -8.46 2.48
N LEU A 228 9.74 -9.50 3.27
CA LEU A 228 9.63 -10.89 2.82
C LEU A 228 8.18 -11.28 2.49
N GLU A 229 7.20 -10.76 3.22
CA GLU A 229 5.78 -10.96 2.94
C GLU A 229 5.37 -10.35 1.60
N LYS A 230 5.78 -9.11 1.31
CA LYS A 230 5.56 -8.51 -0.01
C LYS A 230 6.16 -9.34 -1.15
N ILE A 231 7.38 -9.86 -0.93
CA ILE A 231 8.07 -10.73 -1.89
C ILE A 231 7.29 -12.03 -2.10
N TYR A 232 6.79 -12.64 -1.02
CA TYR A 232 5.94 -13.82 -1.09
C TYR A 232 4.65 -13.57 -1.90
N LEU A 233 3.97 -12.44 -1.67
CA LEU A 233 2.80 -12.05 -2.45
C LEU A 233 3.12 -11.86 -3.94
N LYS A 234 4.29 -11.31 -4.26
CA LYS A 234 4.75 -11.14 -5.64
C LYS A 234 5.04 -12.47 -6.32
N MET A 235 5.67 -13.42 -5.61
CA MET A 235 5.88 -14.79 -6.10
C MET A 235 4.54 -15.49 -6.39
N LYS A 236 3.54 -15.29 -5.52
CA LYS A 236 2.19 -15.84 -5.71
C LYS A 236 1.46 -15.22 -6.92
N GLN A 237 1.77 -13.99 -7.28
CA GLN A 237 1.26 -13.37 -8.51
C GLN A 237 2.00 -13.85 -9.76
N TYR A 238 3.27 -14.20 -9.61
CA TYR A 238 4.14 -14.63 -10.71
C TYR A 238 3.81 -16.04 -11.20
N ASP A 239 3.54 -16.98 -10.29
CA ASP A 239 3.15 -18.34 -10.65
C ASP A 239 1.99 -18.82 -9.76
N LEU A 240 1.28 -19.88 -10.20
CA LEU A 240 0.18 -20.51 -9.45
C LEU A 240 0.71 -21.30 -8.24
N ILE A 241 1.34 -20.60 -7.30
CA ILE A 241 1.73 -21.15 -6.00
C ILE A 241 0.44 -21.47 -5.24
N ASP A 242 0.26 -22.74 -4.89
CA ASP A 242 -0.89 -23.14 -4.09
C ASP A 242 -0.89 -22.36 -2.77
N THR A 243 -2.06 -21.87 -2.37
CA THR A 243 -2.22 -21.11 -1.12
C THR A 243 -1.93 -21.98 0.10
N TYR A 244 -1.94 -23.31 -0.07
CA TYR A 244 -1.60 -24.26 0.97
C TYR A 244 -0.10 -24.62 1.03
N SER A 245 0.72 -24.21 0.05
CA SER A 245 2.16 -24.48 0.08
C SER A 245 2.87 -23.74 1.22
N HIS A 246 3.30 -24.51 2.21
CA HIS A 246 4.17 -24.01 3.28
C HIS A 246 5.64 -23.97 2.86
N LEU A 247 6.04 -24.61 1.76
CA LEU A 247 7.46 -24.71 1.35
C LEU A 247 8.10 -23.32 1.26
N TRP A 248 7.49 -22.41 0.49
CA TRP A 248 8.06 -21.08 0.28
C TRP A 248 8.04 -20.22 1.53
N TRP A 249 6.99 -20.36 2.35
CA TRP A 249 6.87 -19.68 3.63
C TRP A 249 7.98 -20.13 4.59
N ASP A 250 8.13 -21.45 4.76
CA ASP A 250 9.13 -22.04 5.63
C ASP A 250 10.53 -21.63 5.19
N ILE A 251 10.84 -21.67 3.88
CA ILE A 251 12.15 -21.23 3.39
C ILE A 251 12.35 -19.74 3.70
N LEU A 252 11.41 -18.85 3.36
CA LEU A 252 11.54 -17.40 3.54
C LEU A 252 11.76 -16.99 4.99
N PHE A 253 11.05 -17.62 5.93
CA PHE A 253 11.02 -17.19 7.33
C PHE A 253 11.87 -18.06 8.26
N ASP A 254 12.42 -19.19 7.78
CA ASP A 254 13.32 -20.02 8.59
C ASP A 254 14.50 -19.19 9.11
N GLY A 255 14.85 -19.36 10.40
CA GLY A 255 15.98 -18.69 11.02
C GLY A 255 15.87 -17.16 11.18
N VAL A 256 14.73 -16.54 10.87
CA VAL A 256 14.46 -15.10 11.11
C VAL A 256 13.95 -14.87 12.54
N GLY A 257 14.12 -15.83 13.47
CA GLY A 257 13.60 -15.76 14.84
C GLY A 257 12.06 -15.88 14.94
N TYR A 258 11.41 -16.10 13.81
CA TYR A 258 9.95 -16.22 13.68
C TYR A 258 9.39 -17.42 14.47
N THR A 259 10.15 -18.51 14.57
CA THR A 259 9.76 -19.75 15.25
C THR A 259 9.60 -19.62 16.76
N ASP A 260 10.29 -18.68 17.41
CA ASP A 260 10.21 -18.49 18.87
C ASP A 260 8.95 -17.70 19.30
N TYR A 261 8.40 -16.87 18.41
CA TYR A 261 7.14 -16.15 18.63
C TYR A 261 5.91 -17.04 18.39
N PHE A 262 6.09 -18.21 17.76
CA PHE A 262 5.02 -19.08 17.26
C PHE A 262 4.98 -20.47 17.94
N LYS A 263 5.18 -20.55 19.26
CA LYS A 263 4.71 -21.72 20.04
C LYS A 263 3.19 -21.64 20.26
N GLY A 264 2.42 -21.53 19.17
CA GLY A 264 1.00 -21.85 19.16
C GLY A 264 0.78 -23.36 19.30
N PRO A 265 -0.46 -23.82 19.56
CA PRO A 265 -0.73 -25.22 19.84
C PRO A 265 -0.28 -26.09 18.66
N GLN A 266 0.54 -27.10 18.94
CA GLN A 266 0.95 -28.06 17.93
C GLN A 266 -0.27 -28.67 17.23
N PRO A 267 -0.16 -28.99 15.93
CA PRO A 267 -1.27 -29.50 15.13
C PRO A 267 -1.65 -30.91 15.59
N SER A 268 -2.54 -31.00 16.57
CA SER A 268 -3.28 -32.22 16.85
C SER A 268 -4.61 -32.17 16.09
N GLN A 269 -4.69 -32.90 14.98
CA GLN A 269 -5.92 -33.46 14.41
C GLN A 269 -7.02 -32.50 13.92
N ALA A 270 -6.70 -31.41 13.21
CA ALA A 270 -7.73 -30.62 12.52
C ALA A 270 -8.02 -31.17 11.10
N LEU A 271 -9.31 -31.31 10.76
CA LEU A 271 -9.82 -31.78 9.47
C LEU A 271 -9.61 -30.73 8.34
N PRO A 272 -9.53 -31.15 7.06
CA PRO A 272 -9.08 -30.32 5.93
C PRO A 272 -10.14 -29.33 5.40
N GLY A 273 -10.64 -28.44 6.25
CA GLY A 273 -11.64 -27.42 5.87
C GLY A 273 -11.46 -26.03 6.49
N ASP A 274 -10.61 -25.87 7.52
CA ASP A 274 -10.47 -24.60 8.26
C ASP A 274 -9.26 -23.73 7.85
N TYR A 275 -8.43 -24.18 6.90
CA TYR A 275 -7.12 -23.58 6.59
C TYR A 275 -7.15 -22.17 5.96
N LEU A 276 -8.29 -21.67 5.45
CA LEU A 276 -8.41 -20.28 4.98
C LEU A 276 -8.36 -19.25 6.13
N LYS A 277 -8.69 -19.68 7.36
CA LYS A 277 -8.51 -18.84 8.56
C LYS A 277 -7.05 -18.68 8.93
N ASP A 278 -6.15 -19.55 8.46
CA ASP A 278 -4.78 -19.57 8.96
C ASP A 278 -3.96 -18.38 8.47
N THR A 279 -4.18 -17.82 7.28
CA THR A 279 -3.47 -16.59 6.85
C THR A 279 -3.89 -15.34 7.63
N GLU A 280 -5.19 -15.18 7.92
CA GLU A 280 -5.67 -14.10 8.81
C GLU A 280 -5.23 -14.34 10.25
N LEU A 281 -5.25 -15.60 10.73
CA LEU A 281 -4.72 -16.00 12.03
C LEU A 281 -3.19 -15.85 12.13
N VAL A 282 -2.45 -15.96 11.03
CA VAL A 282 -0.99 -15.77 10.98
C VAL A 282 -0.65 -14.29 11.06
N LEU A 283 -1.41 -13.42 10.38
CA LEU A 283 -1.31 -11.98 10.53
C LEU A 283 -1.72 -11.54 11.94
N GLU A 284 -2.82 -12.09 12.47
CA GLU A 284 -3.28 -11.87 13.85
C GLU A 284 -2.25 -12.37 14.86
N ALA A 285 -1.68 -13.57 14.71
CA ALA A 285 -0.65 -14.13 15.60
C ALA A 285 0.68 -13.34 15.55
N TYR A 286 1.06 -12.86 14.37
CA TYR A 286 2.22 -11.97 14.20
C TYR A 286 1.98 -10.62 14.88
N LEU A 287 0.83 -9.99 14.64
CA LEU A 287 0.43 -8.74 15.29
C LEU A 287 0.24 -8.94 16.81
N LEU A 288 -0.16 -10.14 17.25
CA LEU A 288 -0.19 -10.58 18.65
C LEU A 288 1.20 -10.81 19.25
N GLY A 289 2.25 -11.00 18.44
CA GLY A 289 3.63 -11.17 18.93
C GLY A 289 4.37 -9.84 19.11
N LEU A 290 3.92 -8.78 18.43
CA LEU A 290 4.60 -7.49 18.43
C LEU A 290 4.38 -6.70 19.73
N PRO A 291 5.40 -5.92 20.17
CA PRO A 291 5.21 -4.90 21.20
C PRO A 291 4.16 -3.87 20.77
N ASN A 292 3.40 -3.32 21.73
CA ASN A 292 2.35 -2.34 21.42
C ASN A 292 2.91 -1.10 20.72
N GLU A 293 4.15 -0.72 21.03
CA GLU A 293 4.86 0.40 20.41
C GLU A 293 5.07 0.18 18.90
N VAL A 294 5.36 -1.06 18.49
CA VAL A 294 5.55 -1.42 17.07
C VAL A 294 4.21 -1.42 16.34
N LEU A 295 3.17 -1.96 16.96
CA LEU A 295 1.82 -1.95 16.41
C LEU A 295 1.32 -0.51 16.20
N LEU A 296 1.49 0.35 17.21
CA LEU A 296 1.17 1.77 17.12
C LEU A 296 1.94 2.46 15.99
N HIS A 297 3.19 2.06 15.75
CA HIS A 297 3.98 2.60 14.65
C HIS A 297 3.47 2.15 13.27
N ILE A 298 3.16 0.87 13.09
CA ILE A 298 2.59 0.33 11.84
C ILE A 298 1.26 1.01 11.53
N PHE A 299 0.41 1.23 12.54
CA PHE A 299 -0.84 1.98 12.37
C PHE A 299 -0.61 3.45 12.09
N GLY A 300 0.40 4.06 12.70
CA GLY A 300 0.75 5.45 12.45
C GLY A 300 1.26 5.74 11.03
N SER A 301 1.84 4.73 10.37
CA SER A 301 2.26 4.81 8.96
C SER A 301 1.12 4.56 7.95
N ALA A 302 -0.09 4.20 8.41
CA ALA A 302 -1.21 3.98 7.51
C ALA A 302 -1.63 5.28 6.80
N GLU A 303 -1.83 5.21 5.48
CA GLU A 303 -2.26 6.36 4.67
C GLU A 303 -3.73 6.76 4.91
N SER A 304 -4.48 5.89 5.58
CA SER A 304 -5.88 6.13 5.89
C SER A 304 -6.32 5.53 7.23
N LEU A 305 -7.23 6.24 7.88
CA LEU A 305 -7.96 5.76 9.06
C LEU A 305 -8.76 4.48 8.78
N ARG A 306 -9.19 4.30 7.53
CA ARG A 306 -9.95 3.13 7.11
C ARG A 306 -9.08 1.88 7.13
N ASP A 307 -7.83 1.97 6.68
CA ASP A 307 -6.90 0.84 6.66
C ASP A 307 -6.58 0.40 8.09
N VAL A 308 -6.38 1.35 9.00
CA VAL A 308 -6.25 1.09 10.43
C VAL A 308 -7.45 0.33 10.99
N VAL A 309 -8.67 0.74 10.64
CA VAL A 309 -9.89 0.06 11.14
C VAL A 309 -10.09 -1.32 10.52
N ASN A 310 -9.81 -1.48 9.24
CA ASN A 310 -9.89 -2.79 8.59
C ASN A 310 -8.86 -3.77 9.18
N LEU A 311 -7.66 -3.27 9.47
CA LEU A 311 -6.61 -4.02 10.15
C LEU A 311 -6.95 -4.31 11.62
N ALA A 312 -7.58 -3.37 12.33
CA ALA A 312 -8.03 -3.59 13.70
C ALA A 312 -9.15 -4.63 13.79
N ARG A 313 -10.04 -4.70 12.79
CA ARG A 313 -11.13 -5.68 12.71
C ARG A 313 -10.68 -7.10 12.43
N THR A 314 -9.53 -7.27 11.80
CA THR A 314 -8.98 -8.58 11.47
C THR A 314 -8.17 -9.19 12.61
N CYS A 315 -7.95 -8.48 13.74
CA CYS A 315 -7.21 -9.01 14.87
C CYS A 315 -7.73 -8.51 16.23
N THR A 316 -8.11 -9.45 17.10
CA THR A 316 -8.80 -9.18 18.37
C THR A 316 -7.98 -8.33 19.35
N ARG A 317 -6.64 -8.49 19.37
CA ARG A 317 -5.76 -7.61 20.17
C ARG A 317 -5.59 -6.22 19.55
N LEU A 318 -5.70 -6.10 18.23
CA LEU A 318 -5.67 -4.80 17.57
C LEU A 318 -6.99 -4.06 17.78
N ASP A 319 -8.11 -4.77 17.83
CA ASP A 319 -9.37 -4.20 18.31
C ASP A 319 -9.23 -3.67 19.74
N HIS A 320 -8.56 -4.40 20.65
CA HIS A 320 -8.27 -3.89 22.00
C HIS A 320 -7.34 -2.66 22.03
N LEU A 321 -6.28 -2.64 21.21
CA LEU A 321 -5.38 -1.48 21.11
C LEU A 321 -6.08 -0.27 20.51
N TYR A 322 -6.91 -0.47 19.47
CA TYR A 322 -7.68 0.58 18.82
C TYR A 322 -8.84 1.07 19.70
N ARG A 323 -9.38 0.22 20.57
CA ARG A 323 -10.37 0.58 21.58
C ARG A 323 -9.76 1.35 22.76
N ASP A 324 -8.46 1.22 23.03
CA ASP A 324 -7.83 2.05 24.06
C ASP A 324 -7.69 3.50 23.59
N GLU A 325 -8.20 4.44 24.40
CA GLU A 325 -8.24 5.86 24.05
C GLU A 325 -6.85 6.49 23.88
N THR A 326 -5.86 6.02 24.65
CA THR A 326 -4.48 6.54 24.59
C THR A 326 -3.81 6.10 23.29
N ASN A 327 -3.97 4.82 22.94
CA ASN A 327 -3.44 4.24 21.72
C ASN A 327 -4.10 4.81 20.46
N LEU A 328 -5.43 4.94 20.47
CA LEU A 328 -6.17 5.60 19.38
C LEU A 328 -5.66 7.01 19.15
N LYS A 329 -5.40 7.77 20.22
CA LYS A 329 -4.80 9.10 20.12
C LYS A 329 -3.41 9.07 19.48
N ILE A 330 -2.52 8.16 19.90
CA ILE A 330 -1.17 8.01 19.32
C ILE A 330 -1.24 7.71 17.82
N ILE A 331 -2.12 6.79 17.42
CA ILE A 331 -2.32 6.42 16.02
C ILE A 331 -2.78 7.63 15.21
N LEU A 332 -3.80 8.34 15.70
CA LEU A 332 -4.36 9.51 15.03
C LEU A 332 -3.35 10.66 14.93
N ASP A 333 -2.56 10.90 15.99
CA ASP A 333 -1.50 11.92 15.99
C ASP A 333 -0.42 11.59 14.94
N SER A 334 -0.07 10.30 14.79
CA SER A 334 0.90 9.84 13.80
C SER A 334 0.36 9.95 12.36
N ILE A 335 -0.90 9.54 12.12
CA ILE A 335 -1.56 9.73 10.82
C ILE A 335 -1.58 11.23 10.46
N ALA A 336 -1.93 12.10 11.41
CA ALA A 336 -1.97 13.54 11.18
C ALA A 336 -0.58 14.11 10.85
N ALA A 337 0.48 13.63 11.52
CA ALA A 337 1.86 14.03 11.23
C ALA A 337 2.29 13.62 9.81
N ASN A 338 1.80 12.47 9.32
CA ASN A 338 2.15 11.90 8.01
C ASN A 338 1.30 12.42 6.84
N ILE A 339 0.42 13.41 7.06
CA ILE A 339 -0.39 13.99 5.98
C ILE A 339 0.53 14.66 4.94
N VAL A 340 0.52 14.10 3.73
CA VAL A 340 1.19 14.64 2.55
C VAL A 340 0.20 15.46 1.73
N MET A 341 0.48 16.76 1.61
CA MET A 341 -0.27 17.70 0.77
C MET A 341 0.62 18.15 -0.40
N PRO A 342 0.28 17.80 -1.65
CA PRO A 342 1.10 18.13 -2.80
C PRO A 342 0.98 19.62 -3.16
N LYS A 343 2.11 20.30 -3.41
CA LYS A 343 2.11 21.70 -3.87
C LYS A 343 1.31 21.89 -5.17
N ASN A 344 1.39 20.92 -6.07
CA ASN A 344 0.69 20.89 -7.35
C ASN A 344 -0.07 19.56 -7.45
N PRO A 345 -1.36 19.49 -7.08
CA PRO A 345 -2.13 18.25 -7.22
C PRO A 345 -2.38 17.97 -8.70
N ASP A 346 -2.23 16.70 -9.10
CA ASP A 346 -2.64 16.26 -10.43
C ASP A 346 -4.12 15.81 -10.45
N SER A 347 -4.60 15.44 -11.64
CA SER A 347 -5.98 14.99 -11.80
C SER A 347 -6.28 13.73 -10.99
N THR A 348 -5.30 12.84 -10.84
CA THR A 348 -5.44 11.56 -10.14
C THR A 348 -5.63 11.80 -8.64
N TRP A 349 -4.84 12.71 -8.06
CA TRP A 349 -4.95 13.14 -6.68
C TRP A 349 -6.32 13.75 -6.39
N LEU A 350 -6.79 14.69 -7.23
CA LEU A 350 -8.11 15.32 -7.06
C LEU A 350 -9.25 14.32 -7.18
N LYS A 351 -9.25 13.46 -8.21
CA LYS A 351 -10.27 12.41 -8.36
C LYS A 351 -10.35 11.50 -7.14
N THR A 352 -9.20 11.15 -6.57
CA THR A 352 -9.09 10.28 -5.40
C THR A 352 -9.63 10.97 -4.14
N HIS A 353 -9.19 12.19 -3.85
CA HIS A 353 -9.56 12.92 -2.62
C HIS A 353 -11.02 13.37 -2.63
N PHE A 354 -11.52 13.81 -3.79
CA PHE A 354 -12.91 14.22 -3.95
C PHE A 354 -13.86 13.04 -4.25
N ARG A 355 -13.35 11.85 -4.62
CA ARG A 355 -14.12 10.68 -5.11
C ARG A 355 -15.02 11.04 -6.30
N VAL A 356 -14.43 11.68 -7.30
CA VAL A 356 -15.10 12.03 -8.57
C VAL A 356 -14.44 11.28 -9.72
N GLU A 357 -15.23 10.78 -10.67
CA GLU A 357 -14.69 10.09 -11.86
C GLU A 357 -14.11 11.08 -12.87
N ASN A 358 -14.78 12.23 -12.99
CA ASN A 358 -14.46 13.26 -13.95
C ASN A 358 -14.24 14.61 -13.24
N LEU A 359 -13.24 15.33 -13.72
CA LEU A 359 -12.99 16.73 -13.37
C LEU A 359 -13.53 17.58 -14.52
N GLN A 360 -14.13 18.72 -14.20
CA GLN A 360 -14.64 19.64 -15.18
C GLN A 360 -13.57 20.67 -15.54
N THR A 361 -13.39 20.92 -16.82
CA THR A 361 -12.57 22.04 -17.29
C THR A 361 -13.49 23.22 -17.53
N PRO A 362 -13.19 24.42 -17.00
CA PRO A 362 -13.95 25.61 -17.33
C PRO A 362 -13.93 25.88 -18.84
N ASP A 363 -15.02 26.43 -19.39
CA ASP A 363 -15.08 26.78 -20.81
C ASP A 363 -14.00 27.81 -21.19
N ASP A 364 -13.61 27.84 -22.47
CA ASP A 364 -12.55 28.72 -22.98
C ASP A 364 -12.78 30.21 -22.66
N SER A 365 -14.03 30.66 -22.61
CA SER A 365 -14.40 32.03 -22.25
C SER A 365 -14.09 32.35 -20.79
N VAL A 366 -14.31 31.39 -19.89
CA VAL A 366 -14.00 31.48 -18.46
C VAL A 366 -12.49 31.48 -18.28
N LEU A 367 -11.78 30.54 -18.91
CA LEU A 367 -10.32 30.48 -18.85
C LEU A 367 -9.66 31.76 -19.39
N ALA A 368 -10.18 32.33 -20.47
CA ALA A 368 -9.66 33.57 -21.06
C ALA A 368 -9.78 34.77 -20.10
N ALA A 369 -10.79 34.78 -19.24
CA ALA A 369 -11.05 35.85 -18.27
C ALA A 369 -10.30 35.69 -16.93
N ILE A 370 -9.61 34.57 -16.69
CA ILE A 370 -8.74 34.38 -15.51
C ILE A 370 -7.36 34.96 -15.80
N GLU A 371 -7.06 36.18 -15.37
CA GLU A 371 -5.74 36.83 -15.61
C GLU A 371 -4.57 36.11 -14.93
N HIS A 372 -4.80 35.45 -13.79
CA HIS A 372 -3.79 34.71 -13.05
C HIS A 372 -3.36 33.46 -13.82
N VAL A 373 -2.17 33.52 -14.42
CA VAL A 373 -1.64 32.52 -15.36
C VAL A 373 -1.60 31.12 -14.74
N GLU A 374 -1.14 30.98 -13.49
CA GLU A 374 -1.05 29.67 -12.84
C GLU A 374 -2.43 29.04 -12.62
N THR A 375 -3.41 29.84 -12.20
CA THR A 375 -4.79 29.37 -12.01
C THR A 375 -5.39 28.93 -13.33
N ARG A 376 -5.16 29.71 -14.40
CA ARG A 376 -5.65 29.40 -15.74
C ARG A 376 -5.05 28.09 -16.25
N ILE A 377 -3.72 27.94 -16.15
CA ILE A 377 -3.02 26.72 -16.55
C ILE A 377 -3.57 25.54 -15.76
N PHE A 378 -3.58 25.63 -14.43
CA PHE A 378 -4.06 24.57 -13.54
C PHE A 378 -5.47 24.10 -13.90
N LEU A 379 -6.43 25.03 -14.03
CA LEU A 379 -7.81 24.69 -14.36
C LEU A 379 -7.95 24.11 -15.77
N SER A 380 -7.13 24.55 -16.73
CA SER A 380 -7.14 24.02 -18.10
C SER A 380 -6.52 22.62 -18.23
N THR A 381 -5.53 22.30 -17.40
CA THR A 381 -4.78 21.03 -17.51
C THR A 381 -5.29 19.97 -16.55
N VAL A 382 -5.69 20.37 -15.34
CA VAL A 382 -6.10 19.46 -14.27
C VAL A 382 -7.62 19.40 -14.15
N GLY A 383 -8.30 20.53 -14.30
CA GLY A 383 -9.74 20.67 -14.09
C GLY A 383 -10.12 20.87 -12.62
N PHE A 384 -11.43 20.91 -12.37
CA PHE A 384 -12.04 21.21 -11.10
C PHE A 384 -13.05 20.10 -10.72
N PRO A 385 -13.09 19.63 -9.46
CA PRO A 385 -14.02 18.58 -9.06
C PRO A 385 -15.46 19.08 -9.06
N ASP A 386 -16.36 18.34 -9.72
CA ASP A 386 -17.79 18.62 -9.66
C ASP A 386 -18.38 18.09 -8.34
N CYS A 387 -18.54 18.98 -7.36
CA CYS A 387 -19.05 18.62 -6.04
C CYS A 387 -20.60 18.53 -5.97
N SER A 388 -21.29 18.67 -7.11
CA SER A 388 -22.76 18.85 -7.19
C SER A 388 -23.56 17.66 -6.67
N THR A 389 -22.99 16.46 -6.69
CA THR A 389 -23.75 15.22 -6.51
C THR A 389 -23.72 14.62 -5.10
N ARG A 390 -22.78 15.01 -4.22
CA ARG A 390 -22.56 14.27 -2.94
C ARG A 390 -22.23 15.08 -1.70
N THR A 391 -21.80 16.33 -1.81
CA THR A 391 -21.48 17.18 -0.64
C THR A 391 -22.41 18.37 -0.58
N GLY A 392 -23.60 18.19 0.00
CA GLY A 392 -24.41 19.29 0.56
C GLY A 392 -24.48 20.60 -0.24
N GLY A 393 -24.60 20.53 -1.57
CA GLY A 393 -25.05 21.66 -2.38
C GLY A 393 -24.04 22.36 -3.30
N LEU A 394 -22.72 22.11 -3.30
CA LEU A 394 -21.78 22.82 -4.21
C LEU A 394 -21.95 22.40 -5.67
N SER A 395 -22.69 23.16 -6.48
CA SER A 395 -22.99 22.82 -7.87
C SER A 395 -22.12 23.58 -8.87
N SER A 396 -21.45 22.87 -9.76
CA SER A 396 -20.72 23.47 -10.88
C SER A 396 -21.62 24.05 -11.99
N GLN A 397 -22.94 23.83 -11.92
CA GLN A 397 -23.87 24.10 -13.03
C GLN A 397 -23.98 25.56 -13.47
N ARG A 398 -23.35 26.52 -12.77
CA ARG A 398 -23.30 27.93 -13.17
C ARG A 398 -21.94 28.56 -12.85
N MET A 399 -20.92 28.30 -13.67
CA MET A 399 -19.80 29.23 -13.79
C MET A 399 -20.29 30.47 -14.54
N SER A 400 -20.39 31.60 -13.85
CA SER A 400 -20.69 32.89 -14.48
C SER A 400 -19.72 33.95 -14.01
N THR A 401 -19.31 34.82 -14.93
CA THR A 401 -18.64 36.08 -14.59
C THR A 401 -19.65 36.97 -13.90
N VAL A 402 -19.47 37.20 -12.60
CA VAL A 402 -20.25 38.22 -11.87
C VAL A 402 -19.37 39.45 -11.78
N GLY A 403 -19.75 40.50 -12.50
CA GLY A 403 -19.20 41.84 -12.27
C GLY A 403 -19.74 42.37 -10.95
N ILE A 404 -19.00 42.15 -9.86
CA ILE A 404 -19.33 42.79 -8.59
C ILE A 404 -18.77 44.21 -8.65
N ASP A 405 -19.65 45.21 -8.67
CA ASP A 405 -19.23 46.61 -8.63
C ASP A 405 -18.57 46.87 -7.27
N GLY A 406 -17.27 47.16 -7.27
CA GLY A 406 -16.45 47.35 -6.06
C GLY A 406 -16.95 48.47 -5.15
N SER A 407 -17.91 49.28 -5.59
CA SER A 407 -18.63 50.27 -4.77
C SER A 407 -19.52 49.64 -3.69
N THR A 408 -20.11 48.46 -3.92
CA THR A 408 -21.04 47.78 -2.99
C THR A 408 -20.35 47.09 -1.80
N LEU A 409 -19.04 46.89 -1.88
CA LEU A 409 -18.21 46.29 -0.81
C LEU A 409 -17.41 47.34 -0.02
N ASN A 410 -17.46 48.61 -0.43
CA ASN A 410 -16.76 49.74 0.19
C ASN A 410 -17.64 50.49 1.21
N ASP A 411 -18.51 49.78 1.93
CA ASP A 411 -19.33 50.39 2.98
C ASP A 411 -18.41 50.92 4.12
N PRO A 412 -18.43 52.23 4.43
CA PRO A 412 -17.55 52.84 5.42
C PRO A 412 -17.74 52.31 6.85
N ASP A 413 -18.80 51.55 7.14
CA ASP A 413 -18.97 50.86 8.43
C ASP A 413 -18.17 49.55 8.55
N ILE A 414 -17.53 49.06 7.49
CA ILE A 414 -16.63 47.88 7.48
C ILE A 414 -15.19 48.33 7.79
N ARG A 415 -15.00 49.04 8.92
CA ARG A 415 -13.69 49.56 9.33
C ARG A 415 -13.29 48.98 10.67
N ASP A 416 -12.55 47.88 10.63
CA ASP A 416 -11.50 47.62 11.63
C ASP A 416 -10.39 46.69 11.10
N GLU A 417 -10.58 46.02 9.96
CA GLU A 417 -9.51 45.36 9.21
C GLU A 417 -9.80 45.59 7.72
N ASP A 418 -8.95 46.32 6.98
CA ASP A 418 -9.15 46.58 5.54
C ASP A 418 -9.31 45.24 4.78
N PRO A 419 -10.50 44.89 4.25
CA PRO A 419 -10.60 43.73 3.36
C PRO A 419 -9.70 43.99 2.15
N PRO A 420 -9.02 42.96 1.60
CA PRO A 420 -8.19 43.15 0.41
C PRO A 420 -9.06 43.81 -0.67
N PRO A 421 -8.61 44.91 -1.31
CA PRO A 421 -9.44 45.61 -2.29
C PRO A 421 -9.85 44.62 -3.37
N LEU A 422 -11.15 44.33 -3.42
CA LEU A 422 -11.75 43.39 -4.35
C LEU A 422 -11.90 44.02 -5.75
N ALA A 423 -10.80 44.55 -6.27
CA ALA A 423 -10.74 45.10 -7.62
C ALA A 423 -10.45 43.96 -8.61
N GLY A 424 -11.46 43.59 -9.41
CA GLY A 424 -11.29 42.61 -10.49
C GLY A 424 -12.57 41.85 -10.83
N ASN A 425 -12.51 41.00 -11.85
CA ASN A 425 -13.56 40.04 -12.16
C ASN A 425 -13.48 38.86 -11.17
N TYR A 426 -14.63 38.27 -10.83
CA TYR A 426 -14.72 37.08 -9.99
C TYR A 426 -15.55 35.98 -10.66
N PHE A 427 -15.18 34.74 -10.40
CA PHE A 427 -15.96 33.57 -10.79
C PHE A 427 -16.66 32.99 -9.58
N LEU A 428 -17.99 32.90 -9.66
CA LEU A 428 -18.81 32.26 -8.65
C LEU A 428 -18.97 30.77 -8.96
N PHE A 429 -18.74 29.95 -7.94
CA PHE A 429 -19.09 28.53 -7.92
C PHE A 429 -20.23 28.38 -6.92
N ASP A 430 -21.44 28.26 -7.44
CA ASP A 430 -22.68 28.40 -6.67
C ASP A 430 -23.08 27.08 -6.00
N SER A 431 -23.45 27.14 -4.73
CA SER A 431 -24.18 26.07 -4.06
C SER A 431 -25.66 26.41 -4.05
N ALA A 432 -26.53 25.45 -4.38
CA ALA A 432 -27.97 25.65 -4.57
C ALA A 432 -28.75 26.22 -3.34
N SER A 433 -28.07 26.53 -2.22
CA SER A 433 -28.67 27.18 -1.07
C SER A 433 -27.61 27.72 -0.09
N GLU A 434 -27.09 28.94 -0.30
CA GLU A 434 -26.47 29.82 0.74
C GLU A 434 -24.93 30.01 0.74
N PHE A 435 -24.18 29.33 -0.13
CA PHE A 435 -22.70 29.44 -0.14
C PHE A 435 -22.15 29.58 -1.55
N GLY A 436 -21.11 30.38 -1.72
CA GLY A 436 -20.41 30.45 -3.00
C GLY A 436 -18.94 30.80 -2.85
N MET A 437 -18.14 30.28 -3.77
CA MET A 437 -16.71 30.53 -3.80
C MET A 437 -16.38 31.49 -4.93
N LEU A 438 -15.55 32.50 -4.63
CA LEU A 438 -15.06 33.51 -5.56
C LEU A 438 -13.57 33.32 -5.82
N PHE A 439 -13.19 33.33 -7.09
CA PHE A 439 -11.78 33.34 -7.50
C PHE A 439 -11.35 34.73 -7.92
N GLY A 440 -10.32 35.28 -7.27
CA GLY A 440 -9.69 36.52 -7.67
C GLY A 440 -8.95 36.33 -8.99
N THR A 441 -9.47 36.89 -10.07
CA THR A 441 -8.91 36.70 -11.42
C THR A 441 -7.49 37.25 -11.58
N VAL A 442 -7.10 38.27 -10.80
CA VAL A 442 -5.80 38.94 -10.93
C VAL A 442 -4.73 38.29 -10.04
N LYS A 443 -5.06 38.01 -8.77
CA LYS A 443 -4.10 37.51 -7.77
C LYS A 443 -4.10 35.99 -7.60
N GLY A 444 -5.10 35.29 -8.14
CA GLY A 444 -5.25 33.84 -7.94
C GLY A 444 -5.82 33.45 -6.56
N ASP A 445 -5.99 34.41 -5.66
CA ASP A 445 -6.57 34.22 -4.33
C ASP A 445 -7.98 33.62 -4.41
N VAL A 446 -8.28 32.69 -3.51
CA VAL A 446 -9.61 32.11 -3.36
C VAL A 446 -10.30 32.79 -2.19
N ILE A 447 -11.52 33.26 -2.37
CA ILE A 447 -12.32 33.94 -1.35
C ILE A 447 -13.64 33.20 -1.20
N PHE A 448 -14.03 32.94 0.04
CA PHE A 448 -15.29 32.28 0.32
C PHE A 448 -16.34 33.31 0.75
N CYS A 449 -17.54 33.21 0.19
CA CYS A 449 -18.64 34.12 0.51
C CYS A 449 -19.90 33.33 0.87
N LEU A 450 -20.55 33.76 1.96
CA LEU A 450 -21.90 33.34 2.28
C LEU A 450 -22.92 34.24 1.57
N PHE A 451 -23.89 33.63 0.91
CA PHE A 451 -24.99 34.34 0.24
C PHE A 451 -26.25 34.14 1.07
N GLN A 452 -26.89 35.24 1.51
CA GLN A 452 -28.18 35.13 2.19
C GLN A 452 -29.31 35.07 1.16
N GLY A 453 -29.89 33.88 1.02
CA GLY A 453 -31.15 33.65 0.31
C GLY A 453 -31.04 33.50 -1.22
N PRO A 454 -32.16 33.17 -1.88
CA PRO A 454 -32.23 32.83 -3.31
C PRO A 454 -31.95 34.01 -4.28
N GLY A 455 -31.52 35.16 -3.77
CA GLY A 455 -31.26 36.39 -4.53
C GLY A 455 -29.80 36.63 -4.93
N GLY A 456 -28.84 35.81 -4.46
CA GLY A 456 -27.44 35.90 -4.90
C GLY A 456 -26.67 37.14 -4.44
N THR A 457 -27.21 37.94 -3.51
CA THR A 457 -26.45 39.03 -2.87
C THR A 457 -25.58 38.49 -1.74
N PRO A 458 -24.26 38.73 -1.75
CA PRO A 458 -23.38 38.32 -0.67
C PRO A 458 -23.81 39.00 0.64
N CYS A 459 -23.78 38.24 1.74
CA CYS A 459 -24.10 38.78 3.05
C CYS A 459 -23.00 39.77 3.47
N THR A 460 -23.35 41.03 3.69
CA THR A 460 -22.44 42.08 4.18
C THR A 460 -22.36 42.13 5.70
N ASP A 461 -23.01 41.19 6.39
CA ASP A 461 -23.08 41.17 7.85
C ASP A 461 -21.72 40.77 8.44
N LYS A 462 -21.21 41.60 9.38
CA LYS A 462 -19.82 41.63 9.87
C LYS A 462 -19.32 40.30 10.47
N HIS A 463 -20.21 39.35 10.74
CA HIS A 463 -19.90 38.07 11.36
C HIS A 463 -19.82 36.89 10.38
N LEU A 464 -20.16 37.07 9.10
CA LEU A 464 -20.05 36.03 8.06
C LEU A 464 -18.93 36.45 7.09
N SER A 465 -17.71 36.37 7.61
CA SER A 465 -16.49 36.96 7.06
C SER A 465 -16.16 36.53 5.63
N LEU A 466 -16.00 37.52 4.72
CA LEU A 466 -15.19 37.39 3.51
C LEU A 466 -13.73 37.12 3.91
N GLY A 467 -13.40 35.86 4.13
CA GLY A 467 -12.02 35.40 4.32
C GLY A 467 -11.46 34.87 3.01
N SER A 468 -10.21 35.22 2.68
CA SER A 468 -9.51 34.43 1.65
C SER A 468 -9.23 33.03 2.22
N ALA A 469 -9.60 32.00 1.47
CA ALA A 469 -9.52 30.61 1.90
C ALA A 469 -8.17 29.97 1.53
N ALA A 470 -7.51 30.48 0.50
CA ALA A 470 -6.15 30.10 0.11
C ALA A 470 -5.53 31.15 -0.82
N THR A 471 -4.21 31.07 -0.98
CA THR A 471 -3.41 31.92 -1.90
C THR A 471 -3.48 31.48 -3.36
N SER A 472 -4.00 30.28 -3.64
CA SER A 472 -4.22 29.80 -4.99
C SER A 472 -5.35 28.77 -5.05
N VAL A 473 -5.90 28.55 -6.24
CA VAL A 473 -6.93 27.52 -6.48
C VAL A 473 -6.41 26.11 -6.21
N SER A 474 -5.16 25.84 -6.61
CA SER A 474 -4.52 24.55 -6.37
C SER A 474 -4.37 24.29 -4.86
N SER A 475 -3.85 25.26 -4.12
CA SER A 475 -3.72 25.18 -2.66
C SER A 475 -5.08 25.00 -1.98
N PHE A 476 -6.10 25.74 -2.41
CA PHE A 476 -7.46 25.59 -1.89
C PHE A 476 -8.00 24.17 -2.08
N LEU A 477 -7.84 23.61 -3.29
CA LEU A 477 -8.33 22.26 -3.59
C LEU A 477 -7.57 21.17 -2.82
N VAL A 478 -6.27 21.37 -2.57
CA VAL A 478 -5.48 20.47 -1.71
C VAL A 478 -5.98 20.52 -0.28
N LEU A 479 -6.17 21.71 0.28
CA LEU A 479 -6.70 21.92 1.62
C LEU A 479 -8.10 21.29 1.76
N LEU A 480 -9.00 21.61 0.85
CA LEU A 480 -10.37 21.10 0.86
C LEU A 480 -10.43 19.58 0.66
N GLY A 481 -9.69 19.06 -0.33
CA GLY A 481 -9.64 17.62 -0.61
C GLY A 481 -9.09 16.81 0.56
N THR A 482 -8.05 17.34 1.23
CA THR A 482 -7.45 16.72 2.41
C THR A 482 -8.45 16.69 3.57
N PHE A 483 -9.08 17.84 3.86
CA PHE A 483 -10.10 17.90 4.90
C PHE A 483 -11.27 16.96 4.63
N LEU A 484 -11.82 16.96 3.40
CA LEU A 484 -12.94 16.11 3.04
C LEU A 484 -12.58 14.61 3.12
N LYS A 485 -11.37 14.23 2.72
CA LYS A 485 -10.86 12.85 2.87
C LYS A 485 -10.89 12.42 4.33
N PHE A 486 -10.23 13.17 5.22
CA PHE A 486 -10.12 12.80 6.63
C PHE A 486 -11.46 12.89 7.37
N ARG A 487 -12.26 13.93 7.11
CA ARG A 487 -13.64 14.04 7.62
C ARG A 487 -14.47 12.82 7.25
N ARG A 488 -14.40 12.40 5.98
CA ARG A 488 -15.12 11.21 5.52
C ARG A 488 -14.62 9.95 6.21
N GLN A 489 -13.31 9.79 6.34
CA GLN A 489 -12.75 8.64 7.05
C GLN A 489 -13.20 8.59 8.51
N VAL A 490 -13.21 9.71 9.22
CA VAL A 490 -13.75 9.78 10.60
C VAL A 490 -15.20 9.33 10.64
N TYR A 491 -16.06 9.80 9.73
CA TYR A 491 -17.45 9.32 9.67
C TYR A 491 -17.56 7.84 9.33
N GLU A 492 -16.79 7.37 8.35
CA GLU A 492 -16.75 5.96 8.00
C GLU A 492 -16.29 5.10 9.18
N VAL A 493 -15.38 5.58 10.02
CA VAL A 493 -15.00 4.89 11.27
C VAL A 493 -16.13 4.95 12.29
N MET A 494 -16.76 6.11 12.50
CA MET A 494 -17.86 6.26 13.46
C MET A 494 -19.07 5.38 13.12
N ASP A 495 -19.38 5.19 11.83
CA ASP A 495 -20.47 4.34 11.36
C ASP A 495 -20.26 2.85 11.68
N LEU A 496 -19.03 2.46 12.02
CA LEU A 496 -18.68 1.08 12.34
C LEU A 496 -18.88 0.73 13.82
N TRP A 497 -19.27 1.71 14.63
CA TRP A 497 -19.24 1.68 16.09
C TRP A 497 -20.63 1.94 16.67
N THR A 498 -20.94 1.33 17.81
CA THR A 498 -22.16 1.65 18.54
C THR A 498 -22.08 3.05 19.14
N LEU A 499 -23.22 3.70 19.38
CA LEU A 499 -23.28 5.03 19.99
C LEU A 499 -22.52 5.09 21.33
N SER A 500 -22.60 4.03 22.13
CA SER A 500 -21.88 3.89 23.40
C SER A 500 -20.36 3.83 23.24
N GLU A 501 -19.86 3.38 22.09
CA GLU A 501 -18.42 3.31 21.80
C GLU A 501 -17.92 4.62 21.15
N VAL A 502 -18.76 5.31 20.38
CA VAL A 502 -18.40 6.57 19.72
C VAL A 502 -18.30 7.73 20.72
N LEU A 503 -19.24 7.82 21.66
CA LEU A 503 -19.35 8.97 22.58
C LEU A 503 -18.06 9.27 23.37
N PRO A 504 -17.39 8.28 24.01
CA PRO A 504 -16.15 8.55 24.75
C PRO A 504 -14.97 8.99 23.86
N ARG A 505 -14.96 8.58 22.58
CA ARG A 505 -13.85 8.81 21.65
C ARG A 505 -14.02 10.07 20.81
N LEU A 506 -15.16 10.72 20.91
CA LEU A 506 -15.44 11.94 20.17
C LEU A 506 -14.41 13.06 20.40
N PRO A 507 -13.94 13.33 21.64
CA PRO A 507 -12.88 14.32 21.86
C PRO A 507 -11.58 13.97 21.15
N ILE A 508 -11.29 12.68 20.94
CA ILE A 508 -10.08 12.21 20.25
C ILE A 508 -10.20 12.49 18.75
N TYR A 509 -11.37 12.20 18.15
CA TYR A 509 -11.62 12.55 16.74
C TYR A 509 -11.63 14.07 16.51
N GLU A 510 -12.15 14.84 17.45
CA GLU A 510 -12.09 16.31 17.41
C GLU A 510 -10.63 16.80 17.47
N ALA A 511 -9.83 16.26 18.38
CA ALA A 511 -8.40 16.57 18.49
C ALA A 511 -7.63 16.19 17.21
N PHE A 512 -7.93 15.04 16.63
CA PHE A 512 -7.35 14.60 15.36
C PHE A 512 -7.66 15.57 14.23
N LEU A 513 -8.94 15.93 14.03
CA LEU A 513 -9.33 16.87 12.98
C LEU A 513 -8.75 18.27 13.21
N ARG A 514 -8.58 18.68 14.46
CA ARG A 514 -7.83 19.90 14.82
C ARG A 514 -6.36 19.80 14.42
N ARG A 515 -5.73 18.62 14.56
CA ARG A 515 -4.36 18.41 14.10
C ARG A 515 -4.24 18.40 12.58
N VAL A 516 -5.20 17.80 11.87
CA VAL A 516 -5.31 17.89 10.40
C VAL A 516 -5.41 19.36 9.98
N TYR A 517 -6.22 20.14 10.68
CA TYR A 517 -6.37 21.57 10.48
C TYR A 517 -5.05 22.34 10.70
N GLU A 518 -4.32 22.05 11.77
CA GLU A 518 -3.01 22.67 12.02
C GLU A 518 -2.02 22.39 10.88
N ARG A 519 -2.00 21.15 10.37
CA ARG A 519 -1.18 20.78 9.19
C ARG A 519 -1.62 21.54 7.94
N MET A 520 -2.93 21.67 7.72
CA MET A 520 -3.49 22.49 6.63
C MET A 520 -3.04 23.96 6.74
N ARG A 521 -3.03 24.51 7.96
CA ARG A 521 -2.55 25.87 8.24
C ARG A 521 -1.07 26.03 7.93
N GLU A 522 -0.24 25.07 8.35
CA GLU A 522 1.20 25.03 8.01
C GLU A 522 1.41 24.97 6.49
N TYR A 523 0.63 24.16 5.77
CA TYR A 523 0.77 24.00 4.33
C TYR A 523 0.39 25.27 3.55
N GLY A 524 -0.74 25.88 3.90
CA GLY A 524 -1.24 27.06 3.20
C GLY A 524 -0.52 28.36 3.53
N ASN A 525 0.42 28.33 4.49
CA ASN A 525 0.94 29.54 5.16
C ASN A 525 -0.19 30.50 5.51
N LEU A 526 -1.34 30.00 5.95
CA LEU A 526 -2.56 30.80 6.07
C LEU A 526 -2.34 31.92 7.10
N PRO A 527 -2.33 33.22 6.73
CA PRO A 527 -2.47 34.32 7.69
C PRO A 527 -3.54 34.06 8.74
N GLU A 528 -3.35 34.59 9.95
CA GLU A 528 -4.35 34.48 11.04
C GLU A 528 -5.76 34.94 10.62
N ARG A 529 -5.86 35.87 9.66
CA ARG A 529 -7.13 36.31 9.05
C ARG A 529 -7.88 35.25 8.22
N TYR A 530 -7.25 34.13 7.88
CA TYR A 530 -7.84 33.01 7.14
C TYR A 530 -8.18 31.81 8.04
N ASP A 531 -7.82 31.92 9.32
CA ASP A 531 -8.07 30.91 10.35
C ASP A 531 -9.59 30.79 10.60
N SER A 532 -10.36 31.88 10.58
CA SER A 532 -11.81 31.86 10.86
C SER A 532 -12.61 30.96 9.92
N PHE A 533 -12.38 31.03 8.60
CA PHE A 533 -13.11 30.22 7.62
C PHE A 533 -12.89 28.73 7.83
N TRP A 534 -11.61 28.32 7.91
CA TRP A 534 -11.29 26.92 8.14
C TRP A 534 -11.65 26.51 9.56
N HIS A 535 -11.60 27.40 10.55
CA HIS A 535 -12.04 27.16 11.91
C HIS A 535 -13.56 26.96 11.98
N ASP A 536 -14.35 27.65 11.17
CA ASP A 536 -15.80 27.43 11.09
C ASP A 536 -16.12 26.11 10.37
N ILE A 537 -15.36 25.76 9.33
CA ILE A 537 -15.52 24.48 8.61
C ILE A 537 -15.06 23.29 9.45
N CYS A 538 -13.91 23.40 10.12
CA CYS A 538 -13.24 22.33 10.85
C CYS A 538 -13.59 22.31 12.35
N GLY A 539 -13.99 23.44 12.93
CA GLY A 539 -14.41 23.58 14.33
C GLY A 539 -15.88 23.20 14.57
N ASN A 540 -16.68 23.09 13.51
CA ASN A 540 -18.05 22.55 13.56
C ASN A 540 -18.13 21.02 13.85
N PHE A 541 -17.08 20.42 14.40
CA PHE A 541 -17.11 19.09 15.02
C PHE A 541 -17.44 19.11 16.52
N SER A 542 -17.73 20.29 17.08
CA SER A 542 -18.35 20.40 18.40
C SER A 542 -19.61 19.52 18.48
N LEU A 543 -19.81 18.86 19.63
CA LEU A 543 -21.04 18.14 20.01
C LEU A 543 -22.33 18.92 19.71
N CYS A 544 -22.25 20.25 19.63
CA CYS A 544 -23.37 21.16 19.39
C CYS A 544 -23.67 21.42 17.91
N SER A 545 -22.86 20.94 16.97
CA SER A 545 -23.05 21.19 15.53
C SER A 545 -24.32 20.50 14.99
N PRO A 546 -25.15 21.19 14.18
CA PRO A 546 -26.37 20.60 13.60
C PRO A 546 -26.09 19.36 12.74
N SER A 547 -24.99 19.34 11.99
CA SER A 547 -24.60 18.18 11.18
C SER A 547 -24.18 17.00 12.05
N PHE A 548 -23.50 17.26 13.17
CA PHE A 548 -23.07 16.25 14.13
C PHE A 548 -24.26 15.68 14.92
N LYS A 549 -25.17 16.56 15.36
CA LYS A 549 -26.42 16.16 16.01
C LYS A 549 -27.27 15.26 15.12
N LYS A 550 -27.31 15.53 13.81
CA LYS A 550 -28.01 14.69 12.82
C LYS A 550 -27.36 13.31 12.66
N LEU A 551 -26.03 13.22 12.73
CA LEU A 551 -25.31 11.94 12.72
C LEU A 551 -25.56 11.14 14.01
N VAL A 552 -25.50 11.78 15.18
CA VAL A 552 -25.81 11.16 16.48
C VAL A 552 -27.25 10.64 16.50
N MET A 553 -28.19 11.43 16.00
CA MET A 553 -29.61 11.05 15.84
C MET A 553 -29.76 9.81 14.96
N ARG A 554 -29.10 9.78 13.78
CA ARG A 554 -29.08 8.63 12.86
C ARG A 554 -28.48 7.37 13.49
N ILE A 555 -27.31 7.47 14.14
CA ILE A 555 -26.65 6.33 14.81
C ILE A 555 -27.49 5.84 16.00
N SER A 556 -28.22 6.74 16.67
CA SER A 556 -29.12 6.40 17.78
C SER A 556 -30.46 5.79 17.34
N GLY A 557 -30.72 5.67 16.03
CA GLY A 557 -32.00 5.19 15.48
C GLY A 557 -33.18 6.11 15.76
N ARG A 558 -32.92 7.39 16.04
CA ARG A 558 -33.92 8.43 16.29
C ARG A 558 -33.83 9.45 15.17
N ASP A 559 -34.48 9.18 14.03
CA ASP A 559 -34.68 10.20 12.98
C ASP A 559 -35.71 11.26 13.41
#